data_AF-A0A3C8C840-F1
#
_entry.id   AF-A0A3C8C840-F1
#
_cell.length_a   1.000
_cell.length_b   1.000
_cell.length_c   1.000
_cell.angle_alpha   90.00
_cell.angle_beta   90.00
_cell.angle_gamma   90.00
#
_symmetry.space_group_name_H-M   'P 1'
#
loop_
_entity.id
_entity.type
_entity.pdbx_description
1 polymer ?
#
loop_
_entity_poly.entity_id
_entity_poly.type
_entity_poly.pdbx_seq_one_letter_code
_entity_poly.pdbx_strand_id
1 'polypeptide(L)'
;MPTRSYKKSGLILKRGSTTASKSQIKDLQRDLRQLGYLFRWIDGGFGRGTERAVKALQHDLLNNFGSQNDGEAPVSIIDYNKGRVVDVTGVVDQKLAQCISDMLDDKKYPKLPFAENPKDANREVIAQLDALTSTDVPLPFLKAIFKQESNLKHFYVPRGADEDNYIVVGMDTNAGEKYIITSRGYGLGQFTLFHHPPKKSEVKNFMVGIRGNISKAIAELRDKFEYFVTGPPVGRRADDRFADGRTQKKPLVCQYEENDSRYLTDCKTCAMKVGKQDIVAEETPYYEGSKNTFKKTQYHPGSYKGVPIRKNFPCDWPYAMRRYNGSGVNSYNYQARVLKHLASI
;
A
#
# COMPACT_ATOMS: atom_id res chain seq x y z
N MET A 1 21.79 -8.03 -22.81
CA MET A 1 21.29 -7.49 -21.53
C MET A 1 22.43 -6.76 -20.85
N PRO A 2 22.21 -5.69 -20.08
CA PRO A 2 23.31 -5.02 -19.38
C PRO A 2 23.99 -6.03 -18.45
N THR A 3 25.32 -6.06 -18.46
CA THR A 3 26.08 -6.85 -17.51
C THR A 3 25.79 -6.34 -16.10
N ARG A 4 25.22 -7.19 -15.23
CA ARG A 4 24.97 -6.86 -13.83
C ARG A 4 26.31 -6.64 -13.12
N SER A 5 26.65 -5.39 -12.81
CA SER A 5 27.98 -5.02 -12.31
C SER A 5 28.33 -5.66 -10.96
N TYR A 6 27.30 -6.07 -10.18
CA TYR A 6 27.45 -6.76 -8.90
C TYR A 6 27.59 -8.29 -9.03
N LYS A 7 27.38 -8.86 -10.22
CA LYS A 7 27.61 -10.29 -10.50
C LYS A 7 29.09 -10.52 -10.83
N LYS A 8 29.96 -10.35 -9.84
CA LYS A 8 31.41 -10.48 -9.96
C LYS A 8 31.93 -11.54 -8.99
N SER A 9 32.85 -12.39 -9.46
CA SER A 9 33.51 -13.37 -8.59
C SER A 9 34.20 -12.68 -7.41
N GLY A 10 34.04 -13.24 -6.21
CA GLY A 10 34.59 -12.71 -4.95
C GLY A 10 33.92 -11.45 -4.40
N LEU A 11 32.94 -10.86 -5.10
CA LEU A 11 32.22 -9.68 -4.62
C LEU A 11 31.11 -10.08 -3.64
N ILE A 12 31.04 -9.39 -2.51
CA ILE A 12 30.07 -9.65 -1.43
C ILE A 12 29.39 -8.34 -1.01
N LEU A 13 28.09 -8.23 -1.28
CA LEU A 13 27.30 -7.09 -0.83
C LEU A 13 26.57 -7.46 0.46
N LYS A 14 26.80 -6.69 1.53
CA LYS A 14 26.09 -6.79 2.80
C LYS A 14 26.12 -5.46 3.54
N ARG A 15 25.21 -5.27 4.49
CA ARG A 15 25.16 -4.06 5.31
C ARG A 15 26.49 -3.86 6.05
N GLY A 16 27.06 -2.66 5.94
CA GLY A 16 28.34 -2.28 6.55
C GLY A 16 29.58 -2.73 5.77
N SER A 17 29.44 -3.44 4.64
CA SER A 17 30.58 -3.75 3.76
C SER A 17 30.92 -2.57 2.86
N THR A 18 32.22 -2.38 2.59
CA THR A 18 32.76 -1.36 1.69
C THR A 18 33.28 -1.94 0.37
N THR A 19 33.10 -3.25 0.15
CA THR A 19 33.69 -3.95 -1.01
C THR A 19 32.99 -3.66 -2.34
N ALA A 20 31.73 -3.21 -2.30
CA ALA A 20 30.96 -2.85 -3.49
C ALA A 20 30.89 -1.34 -3.67
N SER A 21 30.97 -0.89 -4.93
CA SER A 21 30.75 0.50 -5.27
C SER A 21 29.28 0.89 -5.09
N LYS A 22 29.03 2.20 -4.94
CA LYS A 22 27.65 2.74 -4.94
C LYS A 22 26.88 2.34 -6.21
N SER A 23 27.54 2.30 -7.37
CA SER A 23 26.91 1.89 -8.63
C SER A 23 26.47 0.42 -8.62
N GLN A 24 27.31 -0.48 -8.07
CA GLN A 24 26.96 -1.89 -7.92
C GLN A 24 25.77 -2.09 -6.98
N ILE A 25 25.70 -1.31 -5.90
CA ILE A 25 24.55 -1.36 -4.99
C ILE A 25 23.29 -0.83 -5.67
N LYS A 26 23.38 0.25 -6.46
CA LYS A 26 22.23 0.77 -7.24
C LYS A 26 21.74 -0.26 -8.27
N ASP A 27 22.64 -0.95 -8.94
CA ASP A 27 22.27 -2.01 -9.89
C ASP A 27 21.50 -3.14 -9.17
N LEU A 28 22.00 -3.60 -8.01
CA LEU A 28 21.27 -4.56 -7.18
C LEU A 28 19.90 -4.02 -6.73
N GLN A 29 19.84 -2.77 -6.28
CA GLN A 29 18.58 -2.15 -5.83
C GLN A 29 17.56 -2.07 -6.97
N ARG A 30 17.97 -1.68 -8.19
CA ARG A 30 17.10 -1.69 -9.39
C ARG A 30 16.58 -3.09 -9.70
N ASP A 31 17.44 -4.10 -9.61
CA ASP A 31 17.05 -5.48 -9.84
C ASP A 31 16.06 -5.97 -8.76
N LEU A 32 16.28 -5.64 -7.49
CA LEU A 32 15.34 -5.93 -6.40
C LEU A 32 14.01 -5.15 -6.52
N ARG A 33 14.01 -3.94 -7.11
CA ARG A 33 12.78 -3.21 -7.46
C ARG A 33 12.03 -3.93 -8.57
N GLN A 34 12.70 -4.30 -9.66
CA GLN A 34 12.09 -5.04 -10.77
C GLN A 34 11.46 -6.36 -10.31
N LEU A 35 12.16 -7.08 -9.42
CA LEU A 35 11.67 -8.34 -8.89
C LEU A 35 10.58 -8.17 -7.82
N GLY A 36 10.38 -6.98 -7.25
CA GLY A 36 9.34 -6.71 -6.26
C GLY A 36 9.69 -7.06 -4.81
N TYR A 37 11.00 -7.10 -4.48
CA TYR A 37 11.50 -7.33 -3.12
C TYR A 37 11.93 -6.05 -2.40
N LEU A 38 12.35 -5.01 -3.13
CA LEU A 38 12.68 -3.72 -2.55
C LEU A 38 11.46 -2.81 -2.56
N PHE A 39 11.03 -2.33 -1.40
CA PHE A 39 9.82 -1.50 -1.30
C PHE A 39 10.00 -0.09 -1.85
N ARG A 40 11.20 0.51 -1.68
CA ARG A 40 11.62 1.79 -2.24
C ARG A 40 13.13 2.03 -2.05
N TRP A 41 13.64 3.11 -2.65
CA TRP A 41 15.00 3.67 -2.56
C TRP A 41 16.04 2.96 -3.44
N ILE A 42 16.63 3.71 -4.38
CA ILE A 42 17.77 3.32 -5.23
C ILE A 42 18.87 4.37 -5.02
N ASP A 43 19.43 4.38 -3.82
CA ASP A 43 20.36 5.41 -3.33
C ASP A 43 21.83 4.98 -3.35
N GLY A 44 22.11 3.70 -3.64
CA GLY A 44 23.44 3.11 -3.59
C GLY A 44 23.95 2.78 -2.19
N GLY A 45 23.07 2.82 -1.18
CA GLY A 45 23.36 2.40 0.19
C GLY A 45 22.83 0.99 0.49
N PHE A 46 23.71 0.08 0.95
CA PHE A 46 23.27 -1.22 1.45
C PHE A 46 22.77 -1.10 2.91
N GLY A 47 21.62 -0.46 3.08
CA GLY A 47 20.99 -0.22 4.38
C GLY A 47 20.07 -1.36 4.85
N ARG A 48 19.30 -1.10 5.91
CA ARG A 48 18.32 -2.05 6.47
C ARG A 48 17.23 -2.45 5.45
N GLY A 49 16.82 -1.52 4.59
CA GLY A 49 15.83 -1.79 3.53
C GLY A 49 16.35 -2.78 2.50
N THR A 50 17.55 -2.55 1.97
CA THR A 50 18.23 -3.45 1.02
C THR A 50 18.50 -4.82 1.64
N GLU A 51 19.00 -4.87 2.88
CA GLU A 51 19.22 -6.14 3.59
C GLU A 51 17.91 -6.93 3.75
N ARG A 52 16.80 -6.26 4.13
CA ARG A 52 15.49 -6.91 4.25
C ARG A 52 14.99 -7.46 2.92
N ALA A 53 15.14 -6.71 1.83
CA ALA A 53 14.77 -7.16 0.49
C ALA A 53 15.56 -8.40 0.06
N VAL A 54 16.88 -8.43 0.33
CA VAL A 54 17.73 -9.59 0.06
C VAL A 54 17.28 -10.80 0.88
N LYS A 55 16.98 -10.62 2.17
CA LYS A 55 16.50 -11.71 3.03
C LYS A 55 15.15 -12.25 2.58
N ALA A 56 14.23 -11.37 2.17
CA ALA A 56 12.93 -11.79 1.63
C ALA A 56 13.08 -12.60 0.33
N LEU A 57 13.99 -12.18 -0.56
CA LEU A 57 14.30 -12.96 -1.77
C LEU A 57 14.92 -14.33 -1.43
N GLN A 58 15.89 -14.38 -0.51
CA GLN A 58 16.49 -15.64 -0.08
C GLN A 58 15.46 -16.58 0.54
N HIS A 59 14.53 -16.03 1.33
CA HIS A 59 13.42 -16.79 1.88
C HIS A 59 12.55 -17.40 0.77
N ASP A 60 12.14 -16.60 -0.22
CA ASP A 60 11.31 -17.11 -1.33
C ASP A 60 12.06 -18.15 -2.20
N LEU A 61 13.37 -17.98 -2.40
CA LEU A 61 14.22 -18.97 -3.07
C LEU A 61 14.31 -20.31 -2.32
N LEU A 62 13.93 -20.34 -1.03
CA LEU A 62 13.89 -21.55 -0.23
C LEU A 62 12.47 -22.11 -0.08
N ASN A 63 11.45 -21.25 -0.09
CA ASN A 63 10.12 -21.61 0.43
C ASN A 63 8.94 -21.27 -0.51
N ASN A 64 9.13 -20.56 -1.63
CA ASN A 64 8.03 -20.11 -2.47
C ASN A 64 7.83 -21.02 -3.71
N PHE A 65 6.84 -21.90 -3.61
CA PHE A 65 6.43 -22.88 -4.63
C PHE A 65 5.53 -22.31 -5.75
N GLY A 66 5.28 -21.00 -5.78
CA GLY A 66 4.46 -20.34 -6.80
C GLY A 66 2.94 -20.58 -6.67
N SER A 67 2.49 -21.67 -6.06
CA SER A 67 1.08 -21.94 -5.76
C SER A 67 0.86 -22.06 -4.25
N GLN A 68 0.07 -21.16 -3.67
CA GLN A 68 -0.37 -21.22 -2.29
C GLN A 68 -1.86 -20.89 -2.20
N ASN A 69 -2.44 -20.96 -1.00
CA ASN A 69 -3.84 -20.55 -0.75
C ASN A 69 -4.15 -19.12 -1.24
N ASP A 70 -3.10 -18.31 -1.39
CA ASP A 70 -3.11 -16.90 -1.76
C ASP A 70 -3.11 -16.63 -3.28
N GLY A 71 -3.19 -17.70 -4.09
CA GLY A 71 -3.26 -17.66 -5.55
C GLY A 71 -2.07 -18.32 -6.24
N GLU A 72 -2.14 -18.39 -7.57
CA GLU A 72 -1.12 -19.00 -8.42
C GLU A 72 -0.27 -17.94 -9.12
N ALA A 73 1.01 -17.87 -8.76
CA ALA A 73 2.02 -17.10 -9.45
C ALA A 73 2.43 -17.79 -10.76
N PRO A 74 2.91 -17.04 -11.77
CA PRO A 74 3.27 -17.62 -13.08
C PRO A 74 4.54 -18.50 -13.06
N VAL A 75 5.32 -18.43 -11.98
CA VAL A 75 6.55 -19.20 -11.75
C VAL A 75 6.70 -19.46 -10.25
N SER A 76 7.38 -20.55 -9.89
CA SER A 76 7.87 -20.76 -8.53
C SER A 76 9.22 -20.08 -8.35
N ILE A 77 9.42 -19.41 -7.21
CA ILE A 77 10.72 -18.77 -6.93
C ILE A 77 11.78 -19.82 -6.60
N ILE A 78 11.41 -20.95 -5.98
CA ILE A 78 12.35 -22.02 -5.61
C ILE A 78 13.11 -22.58 -6.82
N ASP A 79 12.48 -22.59 -8.00
CA ASP A 79 13.08 -23.11 -9.25
C ASP A 79 14.33 -22.33 -9.68
N TYR A 80 14.45 -21.06 -9.27
CA TYR A 80 15.62 -20.23 -9.57
C TYR A 80 16.79 -20.47 -8.61
N ASN A 81 16.55 -21.12 -7.46
CA ASN A 81 17.58 -21.36 -6.46
C ASN A 81 18.63 -22.35 -6.98
N LYS A 82 18.23 -23.49 -7.54
CA LYS A 82 19.15 -24.52 -8.09
C LYS A 82 20.28 -24.90 -7.10
N GLY A 83 19.98 -24.94 -5.81
CA GLY A 83 20.94 -25.24 -4.72
C GLY A 83 21.98 -24.16 -4.44
N ARG A 84 21.80 -22.93 -4.94
CA ARG A 84 22.77 -21.83 -4.78
C ARG A 84 22.64 -21.12 -3.43
N VAL A 85 21.42 -20.96 -2.95
CA VAL A 85 21.04 -20.35 -1.67
C VAL A 85 20.62 -21.48 -0.73
N VAL A 86 21.23 -21.49 0.46
CA VAL A 86 20.99 -22.52 1.50
C VAL A 86 20.52 -21.92 2.82
N ASP A 87 20.56 -20.60 2.98
CA ASP A 87 20.17 -19.89 4.20
C ASP A 87 19.82 -18.41 3.90
N VAL A 88 19.08 -17.78 4.82
CA VAL A 88 18.63 -16.38 4.77
C VAL A 88 19.63 -15.46 5.49
N THR A 89 20.73 -15.15 4.80
CA THR A 89 21.88 -14.43 5.39
C THR A 89 21.82 -12.90 5.23
N GLY A 90 21.05 -12.38 4.28
CA GLY A 90 21.07 -10.97 3.88
C GLY A 90 22.32 -10.55 3.09
N VAL A 91 23.11 -11.53 2.63
CA VAL A 91 24.34 -11.34 1.85
C VAL A 91 24.07 -11.64 0.38
N VAL A 92 24.55 -10.78 -0.51
CA VAL A 92 24.58 -11.05 -1.96
C VAL A 92 26.00 -11.42 -2.37
N ASP A 93 26.19 -12.69 -2.69
CA ASP A 93 27.39 -13.22 -3.32
C ASP A 93 27.12 -13.55 -4.80
N GLN A 94 28.10 -14.14 -5.49
CA GLN A 94 27.94 -14.54 -6.89
C GLN A 94 26.79 -15.55 -7.10
N LYS A 95 26.52 -16.41 -6.11
CA LYS A 95 25.48 -17.44 -6.17
C LYS A 95 24.08 -16.82 -6.15
N LEU A 96 23.83 -15.90 -5.22
CA LEU A 96 22.56 -15.17 -5.19
C LEU A 96 22.42 -14.22 -6.39
N ALA A 97 23.49 -13.55 -6.81
CA ALA A 97 23.48 -12.71 -8.01
C ALA A 97 23.13 -13.50 -9.28
N GLN A 98 23.50 -14.78 -9.34
CA GLN A 98 23.09 -15.68 -10.42
C GLN A 98 21.59 -16.03 -10.33
N CYS A 99 21.01 -16.24 -9.15
CA CYS A 99 19.57 -16.44 -8.99
C CYS A 99 18.78 -15.22 -9.50
N ILE A 100 19.18 -14.01 -9.08
CA ILE A 100 18.59 -12.74 -9.54
C ILE A 100 18.68 -12.61 -11.07
N SER A 101 19.83 -13.01 -11.64
CA SER A 101 20.01 -13.02 -13.09
C SER A 101 19.03 -13.96 -13.78
N ASP A 102 18.95 -15.21 -13.33
CA ASP A 102 18.06 -16.22 -13.91
C ASP A 102 16.59 -15.74 -13.86
N MET A 103 16.15 -15.14 -12.76
CA MET A 103 14.80 -14.57 -12.60
C MET A 103 14.53 -13.43 -13.59
N LEU A 104 15.44 -12.46 -13.68
CA LEU A 104 15.27 -11.30 -14.54
C LEU A 104 15.40 -11.62 -16.04
N ASP A 105 16.12 -12.70 -16.37
CA ASP A 105 16.33 -13.14 -17.76
C ASP A 105 15.18 -14.05 -18.24
N ASP A 106 14.37 -14.59 -17.32
CA ASP A 106 13.18 -15.38 -17.62
C ASP A 106 12.00 -14.50 -18.05
N LYS A 107 11.54 -14.71 -19.29
CA LYS A 107 10.36 -14.01 -19.85
C LYS A 107 9.06 -14.36 -19.13
N LYS A 108 9.00 -15.46 -18.36
CA LYS A 108 7.83 -15.84 -17.56
C LYS A 108 7.72 -14.98 -16.30
N TYR A 109 8.83 -14.49 -15.76
CA TYR A 109 8.86 -13.64 -14.57
C TYR A 109 8.43 -12.20 -14.91
N PRO A 110 7.28 -11.72 -14.39
CA PRO A 110 6.85 -10.35 -14.67
C PRO A 110 7.61 -9.36 -13.80
N LYS A 111 8.10 -8.28 -14.42
CA LYS A 111 8.84 -7.22 -13.74
C LYS A 111 7.91 -6.08 -13.36
N LEU A 112 8.19 -5.44 -12.23
CA LEU A 112 7.44 -4.26 -11.82
C LEU A 112 7.68 -3.09 -12.80
N PRO A 113 6.64 -2.33 -13.14
CA PRO A 113 6.77 -1.19 -14.04
C PRO A 113 7.47 -0.02 -13.37
N PHE A 114 8.11 0.81 -14.20
CA PHE A 114 8.66 2.12 -13.84
C PHE A 114 8.24 3.16 -14.86
N ALA A 115 8.40 4.43 -14.51
CA ALA A 115 8.16 5.54 -15.42
C ALA A 115 9.47 6.31 -15.66
N GLU A 116 9.84 6.53 -16.92
CA GLU A 116 11.01 7.35 -17.27
C GLU A 116 10.85 8.78 -16.77
N ASN A 117 9.65 9.34 -16.92
CA ASN A 117 9.25 10.61 -16.34
C ASN A 117 8.12 10.41 -15.31
N PRO A 118 8.46 10.05 -14.06
CA PRO A 118 7.45 9.72 -13.06
C PRO A 118 6.65 10.94 -12.59
N LYS A 119 7.14 12.16 -12.77
CA LYS A 119 6.37 13.38 -12.46
C LYS A 119 5.19 13.50 -13.41
N ASP A 120 5.43 13.34 -14.70
CA ASP A 120 4.41 13.45 -15.74
C ASP A 120 3.43 12.29 -15.67
N ALA A 121 3.94 11.06 -15.50
CA ALA A 121 3.09 9.89 -15.30
C ALA A 121 2.16 10.02 -14.07
N ASN A 122 2.67 10.53 -12.95
CA ASN A 122 1.82 10.79 -11.77
C ASN A 122 0.80 11.90 -12.02
N ARG A 123 1.17 12.97 -12.74
CA ARG A 123 0.23 14.04 -13.09
C ARG A 123 -0.90 13.53 -13.98
N GLU A 124 -0.59 12.66 -14.94
CA GLU A 124 -1.60 12.02 -15.78
C GLU A 124 -2.54 11.12 -14.97
N VAL A 125 -2.00 10.33 -14.04
CA VAL A 125 -2.80 9.51 -13.11
C VAL A 125 -3.80 10.37 -12.33
N ILE A 126 -3.35 11.52 -11.81
CA ILE A 126 -4.21 12.42 -11.05
C ILE A 126 -5.26 13.08 -11.95
N ALA A 127 -4.90 13.50 -13.16
CA ALA A 127 -5.87 14.02 -14.12
C ALA A 127 -6.94 12.98 -14.47
N GLN A 128 -6.56 11.71 -14.64
CA GLN A 128 -7.52 10.63 -14.83
C GLN A 128 -8.43 10.45 -13.61
N LEU A 129 -7.89 10.48 -12.40
CA LEU A 129 -8.67 10.39 -11.16
C LEU A 129 -9.62 11.58 -10.97
N ASP A 130 -9.21 12.78 -11.36
CA ASP A 130 -10.02 13.99 -11.29
C ASP A 130 -11.14 14.01 -12.32
N ALA A 131 -10.93 13.40 -13.49
CA ALA A 131 -11.94 13.26 -14.54
C ALA A 131 -12.94 12.11 -14.28
N LEU A 132 -12.67 11.23 -13.31
CA LEU A 132 -13.61 10.16 -12.97
C LEU A 132 -14.87 10.73 -12.32
N THR A 133 -15.99 10.15 -12.69
CA THR A 133 -17.27 10.32 -12.01
C THR A 133 -17.68 8.97 -11.41
N SER A 134 -18.35 9.00 -10.27
CA SER A 134 -18.79 7.79 -9.57
C SER A 134 -20.08 8.11 -8.82
N THR A 135 -21.11 7.33 -9.11
CA THR A 135 -22.37 7.29 -8.35
C THR A 135 -22.32 6.25 -7.23
N ASP A 136 -21.27 5.44 -7.18
CA ASP A 136 -21.14 4.29 -6.28
C ASP A 136 -20.48 4.66 -4.95
N VAL A 137 -19.41 5.46 -5.02
CA VAL A 137 -18.63 5.92 -3.87
C VAL A 137 -18.22 7.39 -4.04
N PRO A 138 -18.01 8.14 -2.95
CA PRO A 138 -17.50 9.49 -3.00
C PRO A 138 -16.00 9.51 -3.30
N LEU A 139 -15.65 9.92 -4.52
CA LEU A 139 -14.26 10.05 -4.95
C LEU A 139 -13.39 10.95 -4.05
N PRO A 140 -13.90 12.02 -3.38
CA PRO A 140 -13.09 12.78 -2.43
C PRO A 140 -12.58 11.94 -1.25
N PHE A 141 -13.38 11.01 -0.71
CA PHE A 141 -12.92 10.10 0.34
C PHE A 141 -11.84 9.15 -0.20
N LEU A 142 -12.01 8.65 -1.42
CA LEU A 142 -11.03 7.80 -2.07
C LEU A 142 -9.70 8.54 -2.33
N LYS A 143 -9.77 9.80 -2.76
CA LYS A 143 -8.60 10.69 -2.89
C LYS A 143 -7.89 10.89 -1.54
N ALA A 144 -8.65 11.06 -0.45
CA ALA A 144 -8.08 11.18 0.89
C ALA A 144 -7.37 9.89 1.34
N ILE A 145 -7.92 8.72 1.02
CA ILE A 145 -7.25 7.42 1.20
C ILE A 145 -5.95 7.37 0.38
N PHE A 146 -5.99 7.67 -0.91
CA PHE A 146 -4.79 7.63 -1.76
C PHE A 146 -3.72 8.63 -1.31
N LYS A 147 -4.13 9.80 -0.80
CA LYS A 147 -3.22 10.76 -0.18
C LYS A 147 -2.52 10.16 1.04
N GLN A 148 -3.22 9.37 1.83
CA GLN A 148 -2.65 8.71 3.00
C GLN A 148 -1.71 7.55 2.62
N GLU A 149 -2.13 6.70 1.70
CA GLU A 149 -1.43 5.44 1.37
C GLU A 149 -0.21 5.66 0.48
N SER A 150 -0.36 6.48 -0.56
CA SER A 150 0.64 6.65 -1.60
C SER A 150 1.08 8.10 -1.78
N ASN A 151 0.52 9.03 -0.99
CA ASN A 151 0.69 10.47 -1.18
C ASN A 151 0.27 10.92 -2.59
N LEU A 152 -0.81 10.33 -3.12
CA LEU A 152 -1.30 10.55 -4.48
C LEU A 152 -0.26 10.23 -5.56
N LYS A 153 0.55 9.18 -5.34
CA LYS A 153 1.57 8.74 -6.31
C LYS A 153 1.29 7.33 -6.79
N HIS A 154 1.39 7.16 -8.09
CA HIS A 154 1.47 5.84 -8.71
C HIS A 154 2.92 5.36 -8.83
N PHE A 155 3.85 6.26 -9.17
CA PHE A 155 5.29 5.99 -9.26
C PHE A 155 6.08 6.84 -8.25
N TYR A 156 7.19 6.31 -7.73
CA TYR A 156 8.13 7.13 -6.97
C TYR A 156 8.74 8.21 -7.86
N VAL A 157 9.09 9.34 -7.25
CA VAL A 157 9.72 10.47 -7.94
C VAL A 157 11.12 10.63 -7.35
N PRO A 158 12.18 10.35 -8.13
CA PRO A 158 13.57 10.47 -7.70
C PRO A 158 13.90 11.83 -7.08
N ARG A 159 14.78 11.83 -6.07
CA ARG A 159 15.28 13.05 -5.41
C ARG A 159 16.71 12.86 -4.92
N GLY A 160 17.58 13.83 -5.19
CA GLY A 160 18.98 13.79 -4.75
C GLY A 160 19.69 12.56 -5.32
N ALA A 161 20.25 11.71 -4.44
CA ALA A 161 20.96 10.50 -4.83
C ALA A 161 20.05 9.29 -5.11
N ASP A 162 18.77 9.36 -4.74
CA ASP A 162 17.78 8.30 -4.97
C ASP A 162 17.22 8.37 -6.39
N GLU A 163 17.32 7.25 -7.10
CA GLU A 163 16.90 7.08 -8.49
C GLU A 163 15.59 6.29 -8.66
N ASP A 164 14.85 6.03 -7.57
CA ASP A 164 13.64 5.21 -7.62
C ASP A 164 12.50 5.88 -8.38
N ASN A 165 12.20 5.35 -9.56
CA ASN A 165 11.09 5.75 -10.44
C ASN A 165 10.09 4.60 -10.69
N TYR A 166 10.16 3.53 -9.90
CA TYR A 166 9.26 2.38 -10.00
C TYR A 166 7.90 2.67 -9.37
N ILE A 167 6.92 1.85 -9.69
CA ILE A 167 5.59 1.87 -9.07
C ILE A 167 5.69 1.88 -7.53
N VAL A 168 4.82 2.63 -6.86
CA VAL A 168 4.73 2.63 -5.40
C VAL A 168 4.35 1.23 -4.92
N VAL A 169 5.07 0.71 -3.92
CA VAL A 169 4.81 -0.61 -3.34
C VAL A 169 4.58 -0.50 -1.83
N GLY A 170 3.45 -1.02 -1.38
CA GLY A 170 3.19 -1.39 0.01
C GLY A 170 3.56 -2.84 0.23
N MET A 171 4.13 -3.16 1.40
CA MET A 171 4.48 -4.53 1.77
C MET A 171 3.94 -4.83 3.15
N ASP A 172 3.20 -5.93 3.26
CA ASP A 172 2.88 -6.53 4.54
C ASP A 172 3.92 -7.61 4.87
N THR A 173 4.40 -7.60 6.10
CA THR A 173 5.37 -8.55 6.64
C THR A 173 4.90 -9.12 7.98
N ASN A 174 3.60 -9.03 8.28
CA ASN A 174 3.02 -9.54 9.51
C ASN A 174 2.81 -11.06 9.44
N ALA A 175 3.91 -11.80 9.51
CA ALA A 175 3.94 -13.26 9.58
C ALA A 175 4.61 -13.72 10.89
N GLY A 176 4.29 -14.95 11.32
CA GLY A 176 4.96 -15.59 12.46
C GLY A 176 6.45 -15.89 12.19
N GLU A 177 6.82 -15.99 10.91
CA GLU A 177 8.19 -16.23 10.46
C GLU A 177 8.86 -14.94 9.95
N LYS A 178 10.18 -14.86 10.10
CA LYS A 178 10.95 -13.67 9.72
C LYS A 178 11.11 -13.58 8.20
N TYR A 179 11.12 -12.34 7.71
CA TYR A 179 11.45 -11.98 6.31
C TYR A 179 10.43 -12.40 5.25
N ILE A 180 9.28 -12.95 5.66
CA ILE A 180 8.16 -13.20 4.77
C ILE A 180 7.49 -11.87 4.38
N ILE A 181 7.20 -11.73 3.09
CA ILE A 181 6.30 -10.70 2.57
C ILE A 181 4.97 -11.38 2.25
N THR A 182 3.97 -11.16 3.10
CA THR A 182 2.66 -11.82 3.03
C THR A 182 1.77 -11.23 1.93
N SER A 183 1.95 -9.94 1.63
CA SER A 183 1.24 -9.31 0.52
C SER A 183 1.97 -8.07 0.00
N ARG A 184 1.63 -7.67 -1.22
CA ARG A 184 2.20 -6.50 -1.90
C ARG A 184 1.07 -5.66 -2.51
N GLY A 185 0.97 -4.40 -2.08
CA GLY A 185 0.07 -3.39 -2.65
C GLY A 185 0.77 -2.56 -3.72
N TYR A 186 0.09 -2.26 -4.83
CA TYR A 186 0.71 -1.59 -5.97
C TYR A 186 0.01 -0.29 -6.38
N GLY A 187 0.82 0.74 -6.63
CA GLY A 187 0.41 1.99 -7.26
C GLY A 187 -0.45 2.88 -6.35
N LEU A 188 -1.13 3.83 -6.97
CA LEU A 188 -1.91 4.87 -6.29
C LEU A 188 -2.90 4.29 -5.26
N GLY A 189 -3.72 3.32 -5.69
CA GLY A 189 -4.77 2.70 -4.89
C GLY A 189 -4.34 1.45 -4.13
N GLN A 190 -3.04 1.12 -4.17
CA GLN A 190 -2.48 -0.04 -3.45
C GLN A 190 -3.24 -1.34 -3.72
N PHE A 191 -3.46 -1.67 -5.00
CA PHE A 191 -4.04 -2.96 -5.37
C PHE A 191 -3.19 -4.11 -4.83
N THR A 192 -3.76 -4.93 -3.95
CA THR A 192 -3.03 -5.94 -3.17
C THR A 192 -3.05 -7.29 -3.85
N LEU A 193 -1.87 -7.90 -3.96
CA LEU A 193 -1.68 -9.30 -4.34
C LEU A 193 -1.07 -10.07 -3.17
N PHE A 194 -1.55 -11.29 -2.96
CA PHE A 194 -1.10 -12.20 -1.91
C PHE A 194 -0.13 -13.27 -2.42
N HIS A 195 0.03 -13.41 -3.75
CA HIS A 195 1.04 -14.26 -4.37
C HIS A 195 2.21 -13.45 -4.96
N HIS A 196 3.31 -14.13 -5.25
CA HIS A 196 4.49 -13.51 -5.85
C HIS A 196 5.24 -14.48 -6.78
N PRO A 197 5.63 -14.06 -8.00
CA PRO A 197 5.43 -12.75 -8.61
C PRO A 197 3.99 -12.49 -9.08
N PRO A 198 3.62 -11.22 -9.41
CA PRO A 198 2.35 -10.92 -10.07
C PRO A 198 2.25 -11.58 -11.44
N LYS A 199 1.05 -11.85 -11.94
CA LYS A 199 0.79 -12.29 -13.32
C LYS A 199 1.00 -11.14 -14.30
N LYS A 200 1.33 -11.46 -15.56
CA LYS A 200 1.45 -10.45 -16.64
C LYS A 200 0.15 -9.65 -16.83
N SER A 201 -0.99 -10.31 -16.74
CA SER A 201 -2.30 -9.66 -16.82
C SER A 201 -2.53 -8.70 -15.65
N GLU A 202 -2.05 -9.01 -14.45
CA GLU A 202 -2.19 -8.13 -13.29
C GLU A 202 -1.30 -6.90 -13.41
N VAL A 203 -0.05 -7.09 -13.85
CA VAL A 203 0.85 -5.97 -14.18
C VAL A 203 0.19 -5.09 -15.23
N LYS A 204 -0.30 -5.67 -16.34
CA LYS A 204 -0.94 -4.91 -17.42
C LYS A 204 -2.20 -4.19 -16.95
N ASN A 205 -3.09 -4.86 -16.24
CA ASN A 205 -4.45 -4.36 -15.99
C ASN A 205 -4.57 -3.50 -14.72
N PHE A 206 -3.65 -3.64 -13.76
CA PHE A 206 -3.75 -2.95 -12.46
C PHE A 206 -2.51 -2.14 -12.08
N MET A 207 -1.34 -2.41 -12.65
CA MET A 207 -0.12 -1.64 -12.38
C MET A 207 0.17 -0.64 -13.52
N VAL A 208 0.08 -1.08 -14.77
CA VAL A 208 0.14 -0.17 -15.92
C VAL A 208 -1.26 0.42 -16.18
N GLY A 209 -2.29 -0.43 -16.15
CA GLY A 209 -3.69 -0.05 -16.26
C GLY A 209 -4.23 0.63 -15.00
N ILE A 210 -3.95 1.91 -14.84
CA ILE A 210 -4.35 2.69 -13.64
C ILE A 210 -5.87 2.65 -13.40
N ARG A 211 -6.69 2.63 -14.46
CA ARG A 211 -8.15 2.50 -14.32
C ARG A 211 -8.57 1.23 -13.58
N GLY A 212 -7.88 0.11 -13.79
CA GLY A 212 -8.14 -1.12 -13.06
C GLY A 212 -7.77 -0.96 -11.58
N ASN A 213 -6.65 -0.29 -11.29
CA ASN A 213 -6.22 0.03 -9.93
C ASN A 213 -7.29 0.85 -9.18
N ILE A 214 -7.78 1.92 -9.80
CA ILE A 214 -8.79 2.81 -9.21
C ILE A 214 -10.13 2.06 -9.06
N SER A 215 -10.54 1.30 -10.08
CA SER A 215 -11.80 0.53 -10.03
C SER A 215 -11.82 -0.48 -8.88
N LYS A 216 -10.69 -1.12 -8.59
CA LYS A 216 -10.57 -2.02 -7.44
C LYS A 216 -10.71 -1.29 -6.11
N ALA A 217 -10.14 -0.10 -5.99
CA ALA A 217 -10.28 0.71 -4.78
C ALA A 217 -11.71 1.24 -4.60
N ILE A 218 -12.42 1.58 -5.70
CA ILE A 218 -13.85 1.90 -5.67
C ILE A 218 -14.66 0.71 -5.16
N ALA A 219 -14.43 -0.48 -5.72
CA ALA A 219 -15.13 -1.69 -5.30
C ALA A 219 -14.87 -2.03 -3.83
N GLU A 220 -13.62 -1.93 -3.36
CA GLU A 220 -13.26 -2.16 -1.95
C GLU A 220 -13.97 -1.16 -1.03
N LEU A 221 -13.98 0.13 -1.41
CA LEU A 221 -14.63 1.16 -0.61
C LEU A 221 -16.14 0.96 -0.51
N ARG A 222 -16.76 0.56 -1.63
CA ARG A 222 -18.18 0.22 -1.70
C ARG A 222 -18.50 -0.98 -0.81
N ASP A 223 -17.71 -2.05 -0.90
CA ASP A 223 -17.84 -3.24 -0.06
C ASP A 223 -17.78 -2.89 1.43
N LYS A 224 -16.83 -2.04 1.84
CA LYS A 224 -16.77 -1.56 3.23
C LYS A 224 -18.03 -0.79 3.65
N PHE A 225 -18.57 0.02 2.75
CA PHE A 225 -19.78 0.78 3.04
C PHE A 225 -21.01 -0.12 3.18
N GLU A 226 -21.21 -1.04 2.24
CA GLU A 226 -22.38 -1.92 2.20
C GLU A 226 -22.36 -2.96 3.33
N TYR A 227 -21.22 -3.61 3.56
CA TYR A 227 -21.16 -4.76 4.46
C TYR A 227 -20.63 -4.47 5.85
N PHE A 228 -19.85 -3.40 6.05
CA PHE A 228 -19.20 -3.16 7.34
C PHE A 228 -19.83 -2.00 8.12
N VAL A 229 -20.50 -1.05 7.47
CA VAL A 229 -21.15 0.06 8.19
C VAL A 229 -22.35 -0.44 9.00
N THR A 230 -23.17 -1.33 8.43
CA THR A 230 -24.38 -1.89 9.06
C THR A 230 -24.39 -3.42 9.18
N GLY A 231 -23.26 -4.07 8.87
CA GLY A 231 -23.12 -5.53 8.92
C GLY A 231 -23.27 -6.17 10.30
N PRO A 232 -23.08 -7.50 10.41
CA PRO A 232 -23.27 -8.21 11.66
C PRO A 232 -22.25 -7.80 12.76
N PRO A 233 -22.65 -7.84 14.05
CA PRO A 233 -21.84 -7.36 15.18
C PRO A 233 -20.53 -8.13 15.41
N VAL A 234 -20.34 -9.30 14.79
CA VAL A 234 -19.14 -10.14 14.96
C VAL A 234 -17.95 -9.56 14.19
N GLY A 235 -17.43 -8.43 14.66
CA GLY A 235 -16.22 -7.78 14.15
C GLY A 235 -16.32 -7.17 12.76
N ARG A 236 -17.46 -7.29 12.07
CA ARG A 236 -17.70 -6.68 10.75
C ARG A 236 -18.33 -5.30 10.86
N ARG A 237 -19.19 -5.08 11.84
CA ARG A 237 -19.95 -3.83 12.01
C ARG A 237 -19.11 -2.62 12.45
N ALA A 238 -19.53 -1.44 12.03
CA ALA A 238 -19.07 -0.17 12.57
C ALA A 238 -19.80 0.14 13.88
N ASP A 239 -19.40 -0.49 14.99
CA ASP A 239 -20.07 -0.29 16.29
C ASP A 239 -20.04 1.18 16.77
N ASP A 240 -19.00 1.92 16.37
CA ASP A 240 -18.88 3.37 16.56
C ASP A 240 -20.02 4.16 15.92
N ARG A 241 -20.57 3.70 14.79
CA ARG A 241 -21.76 4.31 14.17
C ARG A 241 -22.97 4.30 15.10
N PHE A 242 -23.22 3.15 15.73
CA PHE A 242 -24.37 2.97 16.61
C PHE A 242 -24.17 3.71 17.93
N ALA A 243 -22.95 3.69 18.47
CA ALA A 243 -22.60 4.48 19.66
C ALA A 243 -22.71 6.00 19.42
N ASP A 244 -22.43 6.45 18.20
CA ASP A 244 -22.62 7.84 17.77
C ASP A 244 -24.11 8.18 17.47
N GLY A 245 -25.06 7.29 17.80
CA GLY A 245 -26.51 7.52 17.71
C GLY A 245 -27.16 7.15 16.37
N ARG A 246 -26.42 6.59 15.41
CA ARG A 246 -26.96 6.22 14.08
C ARG A 246 -27.46 4.79 14.09
N THR A 247 -28.71 4.61 14.49
CA THR A 247 -29.34 3.30 14.71
C THR A 247 -30.14 2.79 13.51
N GLN A 248 -30.35 3.62 12.48
CA GLN A 248 -31.07 3.25 11.28
C GLN A 248 -30.38 2.11 10.51
N LYS A 249 -31.18 1.18 9.97
CA LYS A 249 -30.71 -0.01 9.26
C LYS A 249 -30.01 0.31 7.94
N LYS A 250 -30.50 1.30 7.19
CA LYS A 250 -29.90 1.73 5.92
C LYS A 250 -28.81 2.77 6.19
N PRO A 251 -27.57 2.60 5.68
CA PRO A 251 -26.55 3.63 5.76
C PRO A 251 -26.98 4.93 5.09
N LEU A 252 -26.56 6.07 5.64
CA LEU A 252 -26.73 7.38 5.01
C LEU A 252 -25.65 7.58 3.94
N VAL A 253 -26.07 7.71 2.68
CA VAL A 253 -25.14 7.76 1.53
C VAL A 253 -24.66 9.19 1.29
N CYS A 254 -25.58 10.13 1.14
CA CYS A 254 -25.30 11.54 0.91
C CYS A 254 -26.44 12.39 1.49
N GLN A 255 -26.16 13.67 1.76
CA GLN A 255 -27.18 14.65 2.13
C GLN A 255 -27.87 15.27 0.92
N TYR A 256 -27.22 15.20 -0.23
CA TYR A 256 -27.73 15.67 -1.50
C TYR A 256 -28.48 14.52 -2.18
N GLU A 257 -29.46 14.86 -3.01
CA GLU A 257 -30.18 13.90 -3.84
C GLU A 257 -29.31 13.47 -5.03
N GLU A 258 -29.57 12.29 -5.62
CA GLU A 258 -28.76 11.72 -6.71
C GLU A 258 -28.68 12.60 -7.97
N ASN A 259 -29.68 13.45 -8.19
CA ASN A 259 -29.72 14.40 -9.32
C ASN A 259 -29.00 15.73 -9.03
N ASP A 260 -28.54 15.96 -7.80
CA ASP A 260 -27.78 17.15 -7.43
C ASP A 260 -26.31 16.96 -7.84
N SER A 261 -25.70 17.98 -8.46
CA SER A 261 -24.29 17.92 -8.89
C SER A 261 -23.30 17.74 -7.73
N ARG A 262 -23.74 18.02 -6.49
CA ARG A 262 -22.96 17.84 -5.25
C ARG A 262 -23.03 16.42 -4.68
N TYR A 263 -23.92 15.57 -5.22
CA TYR A 263 -24.06 14.19 -4.79
C TYR A 263 -22.73 13.44 -4.87
N LEU A 264 -22.23 12.96 -3.73
CA LEU A 264 -20.95 12.27 -3.57
C LEU A 264 -19.69 13.05 -4.02
N THR A 265 -19.81 14.33 -4.38
CA THR A 265 -18.70 15.16 -4.87
C THR A 265 -18.30 16.26 -3.88
N ASP A 266 -19.24 16.86 -3.13
CA ASP A 266 -18.97 17.99 -2.23
C ASP A 266 -18.55 17.58 -0.79
N CYS A 267 -17.85 16.45 -0.66
CA CYS A 267 -17.52 15.90 0.66
C CYS A 267 -16.52 16.77 1.46
N LYS A 268 -15.70 17.59 0.79
CA LYS A 268 -14.80 18.55 1.45
C LYS A 268 -15.59 19.60 2.23
N THR A 269 -16.61 20.17 1.61
CA THR A 269 -17.49 21.17 2.25
C THR A 269 -18.21 20.55 3.44
N CYS A 270 -18.70 19.31 3.31
CA CYS A 270 -19.21 18.55 4.46
C CYS A 270 -18.15 18.48 5.56
N ALA A 271 -16.94 17.99 5.27
CA ALA A 271 -15.87 17.84 6.25
C ALA A 271 -15.44 19.14 6.94
N MET A 272 -15.65 20.30 6.31
CA MET A 272 -15.37 21.60 6.91
C MET A 272 -16.48 22.09 7.86
N LYS A 273 -17.73 21.66 7.65
CA LYS A 273 -18.91 22.10 8.42
C LYS A 273 -19.17 21.29 9.69
N VAL A 274 -18.64 20.07 9.79
CA VAL A 274 -18.91 19.13 10.89
C VAL A 274 -18.25 19.48 12.23
N GLY A 275 -17.50 20.59 12.30
CA GLY A 275 -16.65 20.92 13.43
C GLY A 275 -15.40 20.05 13.50
N LYS A 276 -14.49 20.40 14.39
CA LYS A 276 -13.19 19.72 14.56
C LYS A 276 -12.94 19.42 16.04
N GLN A 277 -12.20 18.35 16.29
CA GLN A 277 -11.74 17.96 17.61
C GLN A 277 -10.25 17.66 17.59
N ASP A 278 -9.59 17.89 18.71
CA ASP A 278 -8.25 17.38 18.96
C ASP A 278 -8.37 15.98 19.58
N ILE A 279 -7.54 15.05 19.08
CA ILE A 279 -7.40 13.70 19.59
C ILE A 279 -6.08 13.65 20.33
N VAL A 280 -6.15 13.28 21.60
CA VAL A 280 -5.00 13.06 22.48
C VAL A 280 -4.89 11.55 22.72
N ALA A 281 -3.71 11.01 22.42
CA ALA A 281 -3.42 9.61 22.64
C ALA A 281 -3.59 9.26 24.13
N GLU A 282 -4.07 8.04 24.36
CA GLU A 282 -4.40 7.43 25.64
C GLU A 282 -5.55 8.11 26.43
N GLU A 283 -5.94 9.34 26.08
CA GLU A 283 -7.01 10.10 26.73
C GLU A 283 -8.33 10.11 25.93
N THR A 284 -8.27 10.38 24.62
CA THR A 284 -9.48 10.53 23.80
C THR A 284 -10.09 9.16 23.51
N PRO A 285 -11.35 8.89 23.89
CA PRO A 285 -12.03 7.63 23.60
C PRO A 285 -12.32 7.51 22.09
N TYR A 286 -12.44 6.28 21.58
CA TYR A 286 -12.80 6.07 20.16
C TYR A 286 -14.13 6.73 19.79
N TYR A 287 -15.10 6.63 20.68
CA TYR A 287 -16.43 7.24 20.65
C TYR A 287 -16.86 7.45 22.10
N GLU A 288 -17.88 8.26 22.30
CA GLU A 288 -18.44 8.52 23.62
C GLU A 288 -18.88 7.22 24.31
N GLY A 289 -18.39 6.97 25.53
CA GLY A 289 -18.65 5.72 26.26
C GLY A 289 -17.74 4.53 25.88
N SER A 290 -16.81 4.67 24.94
CA SER A 290 -15.81 3.64 24.65
C SER A 290 -14.83 3.49 25.83
N LYS A 291 -14.62 2.25 26.29
CA LYS A 291 -13.54 1.91 27.24
C LYS A 291 -12.13 1.98 26.62
N ASN A 292 -12.06 2.01 25.28
CA ASN A 292 -10.82 2.10 24.55
C ASN A 292 -10.57 3.52 24.04
N THR A 293 -9.32 3.94 24.12
CA THR A 293 -8.83 5.25 23.66
C THR A 293 -7.92 5.12 22.44
N PHE A 294 -7.75 6.23 21.72
CA PHE A 294 -6.67 6.35 20.73
C PHE A 294 -5.35 6.04 21.40
N LYS A 295 -4.44 5.35 20.71
CA LYS A 295 -3.11 5.05 21.26
C LYS A 295 -2.03 5.23 20.22
N LYS A 296 -0.83 5.53 20.68
CA LYS A 296 0.36 5.43 19.84
C LYS A 296 0.60 3.96 19.50
N THR A 297 0.88 3.69 18.23
CA THR A 297 1.26 2.35 17.75
C THR A 297 2.56 2.45 16.97
N GLN A 298 3.09 1.31 16.55
CA GLN A 298 4.26 1.29 15.65
C GLN A 298 4.00 2.00 14.31
N TYR A 299 2.72 2.17 13.93
CA TYR A 299 2.31 2.77 12.65
C TYR A 299 1.77 4.19 12.79
N HIS A 300 1.28 4.56 13.99
CA HIS A 300 0.51 5.79 14.17
C HIS A 300 0.91 6.56 15.43
N PRO A 301 0.92 7.90 15.39
CA PRO A 301 1.29 8.73 16.54
C PRO A 301 0.26 8.72 17.68
N GLY A 302 -0.99 8.31 17.44
CA GLY A 302 -2.06 8.32 18.45
C GLY A 302 -2.76 9.67 18.60
N SER A 303 -2.02 10.78 18.56
CA SER A 303 -2.56 12.14 18.72
C SER A 303 -2.69 12.90 17.40
N TYR A 304 -3.77 13.66 17.23
CA TYR A 304 -4.06 14.43 16.02
C TYR A 304 -4.81 15.73 16.35
N LYS A 305 -4.35 16.86 15.82
CA LYS A 305 -5.07 18.13 15.93
C LYS A 305 -6.08 18.35 14.81
N GLY A 306 -7.20 18.99 15.11
CA GLY A 306 -8.17 19.51 14.15
C GLY A 306 -8.83 18.45 13.26
N VAL A 307 -9.16 17.29 13.82
CA VAL A 307 -9.79 16.18 13.09
C VAL A 307 -11.29 16.48 12.92
N PRO A 308 -11.86 16.40 11.70
CA PRO A 308 -13.31 16.51 11.51
C PRO A 308 -14.10 15.53 12.38
N ILE A 309 -15.15 16.01 13.05
CA ILE A 309 -15.95 15.19 13.97
C ILE A 309 -16.85 14.25 13.15
N ARG A 310 -16.49 12.96 13.09
CA ARG A 310 -17.17 11.97 12.23
C ARG A 310 -18.69 11.90 12.44
N LYS A 311 -19.17 11.97 13.70
CA LYS A 311 -20.59 11.79 14.03
C LYS A 311 -21.48 12.87 13.45
N ASN A 312 -20.90 14.02 13.14
CA ASN A 312 -21.60 15.18 12.58
C ASN A 312 -21.66 15.17 11.05
N PHE A 313 -20.96 14.25 10.35
CA PHE A 313 -21.08 14.13 8.89
C PHE A 313 -22.51 13.72 8.50
N PRO A 314 -23.10 14.27 7.43
CA PRO A 314 -24.45 13.89 7.04
C PRO A 314 -24.50 12.59 6.23
N CYS A 315 -23.46 11.75 6.30
CA CYS A 315 -23.34 10.46 5.64
C CYS A 315 -22.51 9.49 6.49
N ASP A 316 -22.51 8.21 6.13
CA ASP A 316 -21.85 7.15 6.89
C ASP A 316 -20.48 6.72 6.32
N TRP A 317 -20.00 7.39 5.26
CA TRP A 317 -18.68 7.12 4.67
C TRP A 317 -17.51 7.23 5.66
N PRO A 318 -17.48 8.16 6.64
CA PRO A 318 -16.45 8.14 7.68
C PRO A 318 -16.32 6.80 8.40
N TYR A 319 -17.42 6.10 8.65
CA TYR A 319 -17.41 4.79 9.30
C TYR A 319 -16.86 3.71 8.36
N ALA A 320 -17.18 3.76 7.06
CA ALA A 320 -16.56 2.90 6.06
C ALA A 320 -15.04 3.11 5.99
N MET A 321 -14.55 4.36 6.06
CA MET A 321 -13.11 4.65 6.05
C MET A 321 -12.37 3.99 7.21
N ARG A 322 -13.00 3.91 8.38
CA ARG A 322 -12.43 3.18 9.51
C ARG A 322 -12.23 1.71 9.16
N ARG A 323 -13.22 1.08 8.52
CA ARG A 323 -13.19 -0.34 8.16
C ARG A 323 -12.31 -0.64 6.94
N TYR A 324 -11.92 0.38 6.18
CA TYR A 324 -11.05 0.26 5.01
C TYR A 324 -9.68 -0.36 5.35
N ASN A 325 -9.11 -0.02 6.51
CA ASN A 325 -7.83 -0.57 6.96
C ASN A 325 -7.96 -1.41 8.24
N GLY A 326 -8.90 -2.36 8.23
CA GLY A 326 -9.06 -3.37 9.28
C GLY A 326 -9.85 -2.89 10.51
N SER A 327 -9.42 -3.30 11.71
CA SER A 327 -10.12 -3.09 12.98
C SER A 327 -9.19 -2.61 14.11
N GLY A 328 -9.77 -2.35 15.28
CA GLY A 328 -9.03 -1.95 16.49
C GLY A 328 -8.40 -0.57 16.39
N VAL A 329 -7.40 -0.31 17.23
CA VAL A 329 -6.80 1.02 17.44
C VAL A 329 -6.21 1.64 16.16
N ASN A 330 -5.62 0.82 15.29
CA ASN A 330 -5.05 1.31 14.02
C ASN A 330 -6.14 1.83 13.09
N SER A 331 -7.31 1.19 13.06
CA SER A 331 -8.45 1.62 12.23
C SER A 331 -8.98 3.02 12.61
N TYR A 332 -8.99 3.36 13.90
CA TYR A 332 -9.38 4.71 14.35
C TYR A 332 -8.33 5.76 14.04
N ASN A 333 -7.06 5.46 14.30
CA ASN A 333 -5.94 6.30 13.88
C ASN A 333 -5.96 6.57 12.37
N TYR A 334 -6.26 5.53 11.59
CA TYR A 334 -6.39 5.58 10.14
C TYR A 334 -7.51 6.54 9.72
N GLN A 335 -8.71 6.38 10.27
CA GLN A 335 -9.87 7.25 10.01
C GLN A 335 -9.55 8.72 10.31
N ALA A 336 -8.94 9.02 11.46
CA ALA A 336 -8.60 10.40 11.85
C ALA A 336 -7.73 11.10 10.80
N ARG A 337 -6.72 10.40 10.26
CA ARG A 337 -5.85 10.94 9.21
C ARG A 337 -6.59 11.09 7.87
N VAL A 338 -7.42 10.13 7.47
CA VAL A 338 -8.23 10.24 6.23
C VAL A 338 -9.17 11.43 6.30
N LEU A 339 -9.86 11.65 7.43
CA LEU A 339 -10.75 12.79 7.59
C LEU A 339 -9.99 14.13 7.53
N LYS A 340 -8.79 14.20 8.08
CA LYS A 340 -7.93 15.39 7.93
C LYS A 340 -7.53 15.62 6.48
N HIS A 341 -7.17 14.55 5.75
CA HIS A 341 -6.87 14.65 4.33
C HIS A 341 -8.08 15.14 3.55
N LEU A 342 -9.27 14.58 3.79
CA LEU A 342 -10.52 14.99 3.14
C LEU A 342 -10.81 16.49 3.32
N ALA A 343 -10.57 17.04 4.51
CA ALA A 343 -10.77 18.47 4.77
C ALA A 343 -9.71 19.38 4.10
N SER A 344 -8.63 18.81 3.57
CA SER A 344 -7.47 19.54 3.03
C SER A 344 -7.26 19.41 1.52
N ILE A 345 -7.81 18.36 0.89
CA ILE A 345 -7.63 18.09 -0.54
C ILE A 345 -8.43 19.03 -1.43
#